data_AF-A0A951L8P8-F1
#
_entry.id   AF-A0A951L8P8-F1
#
_cell.length_a   1.000
_cell.length_b   1.000
_cell.length_c   1.000
_cell.angle_alpha   90.00
_cell.angle_beta   90.00
_cell.angle_gamma   90.00
#
_symmetry.space_group_name_H-M   'P 1'
#
loop_
_entity.id
_entity.type
_entity.pdbx_description
1 polymer ?
#
loop_
_entity_poly.entity_id
_entity_poly.type
_entity_poly.pdbx_seq_one_letter_code
_entity_poly.pdbx_strand_id
1 'polypeptide(L)'
;MDRGVTLAIGSAVLRSTVRGWDENPVMAFSVHLPSQPESWGIWRIDAAANRNDFNVVIVAFGWFNEYAVGNPKPTTRLRLSASEAADVRTLITALFRDAGARKTVFPFTSSKGTFLGGIEFQSSWILAKP
;
A
#
# COMPACT_ATOMS: atom_id res chain seq x y z
N MET A 1 -5.37 -14.03 10.59
CA MET A 1 -6.38 -13.28 9.82
C MET A 1 -5.81 -11.89 9.58
N ASP A 2 -5.44 -11.58 8.35
CA ASP A 2 -5.01 -10.22 7.98
C ASP A 2 -6.20 -9.28 8.15
N ARG A 3 -6.03 -8.23 8.95
CA ARG A 3 -7.09 -7.23 9.16
C ARG A 3 -6.96 -6.16 8.10
N GLY A 4 -8.05 -5.92 7.38
CA GLY A 4 -8.17 -4.89 6.36
C GLY A 4 -9.34 -3.95 6.63
N VAL A 5 -9.59 -3.06 5.68
CA VAL A 5 -10.75 -2.19 5.64
C VAL A 5 -11.68 -2.62 4.50
N THR A 6 -12.98 -2.51 4.72
CA THR A 6 -14.01 -2.71 3.69
C THR A 6 -14.91 -1.50 3.65
N LEU A 7 -15.06 -0.90 2.47
CA LEU A 7 -15.96 0.21 2.16
C LEU A 7 -16.91 -0.22 1.03
N ALA A 8 -17.92 0.59 0.72
CA ALA A 8 -18.82 0.32 -0.42
C ALA A 8 -18.07 0.23 -1.77
N ILE A 9 -16.95 0.95 -1.91
CA ILE A 9 -16.12 1.00 -3.12
C ILE A 9 -15.11 -0.15 -3.23
N GLY A 10 -15.03 -1.04 -2.24
CA GLY A 10 -14.09 -2.17 -2.25
C GLY A 10 -13.44 -2.44 -0.90
N SER A 11 -12.35 -3.20 -0.90
CA SER A 11 -11.59 -3.52 0.30
C SER A 11 -10.10 -3.33 0.09
N ALA A 12 -9.36 -3.18 1.19
CA ALA A 12 -7.91 -3.10 1.18
C ALA A 12 -7.31 -3.76 2.43
N VAL A 13 -6.13 -4.36 2.29
CA VAL A 13 -5.48 -5.15 3.34
C VAL A 13 -4.00 -4.82 3.39
N LEU A 14 -3.46 -4.59 4.60
CA LEU A 14 -2.01 -4.52 4.80
C LEU A 14 -1.46 -5.94 4.74
N ARG A 15 -0.44 -6.14 3.90
CA ARG A 15 0.17 -7.45 3.69
C ARG A 15 1.51 -7.50 4.41
N SER A 16 1.92 -8.70 4.80
CA SER A 16 3.27 -8.90 5.31
C SER A 16 4.30 -8.52 4.24
N THR A 17 5.52 -8.29 4.69
CA THR A 17 6.65 -8.01 3.82
C THR A 17 6.81 -9.09 2.74
N VAL A 18 6.84 -8.67 1.48
CA VAL A 18 7.15 -9.52 0.33
C VAL A 18 8.66 -9.52 0.14
N ARG A 19 9.27 -10.70 -0.01
CA ARG A 19 10.71 -10.80 -0.28
C ARG A 19 10.98 -10.36 -1.73
N GLY A 20 11.75 -9.30 -1.89
CA GLY A 20 12.24 -8.85 -3.19
C GLY A 20 13.21 -9.85 -3.83
N TRP A 21 13.39 -9.76 -5.14
CA TRP A 21 14.37 -10.57 -5.88
C TRP A 21 15.83 -10.24 -5.50
N ASP A 22 16.07 -9.01 -5.05
CA ASP A 22 17.32 -8.53 -4.45
C ASP A 22 17.43 -8.86 -2.95
N GLU A 23 16.57 -9.75 -2.47
CA GLU A 23 16.39 -10.14 -1.07
C GLU A 23 15.95 -9.00 -0.13
N ASN A 24 15.71 -7.79 -0.66
CA ASN A 24 15.26 -6.69 0.17
C ASN A 24 13.76 -6.83 0.49
N PRO A 25 13.40 -6.69 1.77
CA PRO A 25 12.02 -6.73 2.20
C PRO A 25 11.21 -5.56 1.61
N VAL A 26 10.15 -5.86 0.86
CA VAL A 26 9.22 -4.87 0.30
C VAL A 26 7.94 -4.86 1.11
N MET A 27 7.57 -3.70 1.66
CA MET A 27 6.30 -3.58 2.38
C MET A 27 5.15 -3.45 1.37
N ALA A 28 4.16 -4.31 1.51
CA ALA A 28 3.09 -4.46 0.54
C ALA A 28 1.70 -4.20 1.15
N PHE A 29 0.76 -3.90 0.28
CA PHE A 29 -0.67 -3.92 0.57
C PHE A 29 -1.41 -4.43 -0.66
N SER A 30 -2.65 -4.86 -0.47
CA SER A 30 -3.54 -5.19 -1.58
C SER A 30 -4.85 -4.42 -1.49
N VAL A 31 -5.48 -4.21 -2.64
CA VAL A 31 -6.75 -3.53 -2.82
C VAL A 31 -7.59 -4.36 -3.79
N HIS A 32 -8.86 -4.52 -3.46
CA HIS A 32 -9.84 -5.17 -4.32
C HIS A 32 -10.98 -4.19 -4.58
N LEU A 33 -11.10 -3.76 -5.84
CA LEU A 33 -12.27 -3.05 -6.33
C LEU A 33 -13.31 -4.07 -6.81
N PRO A 34 -14.62 -3.85 -6.66
CA PRO A 34 -15.66 -4.81 -7.06
C PRO A 34 -15.59 -5.25 -8.53
N SER A 35 -15.12 -4.37 -9.42
CA SER A 35 -15.03 -4.61 -10.86
C SER A 35 -13.67 -5.16 -11.32
N GLN A 36 -12.72 -5.38 -10.41
CA GLN A 36 -11.34 -5.74 -10.77
C GLN A 36 -10.81 -6.88 -9.90
N PRO A 37 -9.83 -7.66 -10.41
CA PRO A 37 -9.09 -8.58 -9.57
C PRO A 37 -8.36 -7.83 -8.43
N GLU A 38 -8.07 -8.54 -7.35
CA GLU A 38 -7.19 -8.03 -6.30
C GLU A 38 -5.86 -7.56 -6.91
N SER A 39 -5.46 -6.37 -6.52
CA SER A 39 -4.28 -5.68 -7.04
C SER A 39 -3.39 -5.23 -5.89
N TRP A 40 -2.10 -5.24 -6.12
CA TRP A 40 -1.07 -5.09 -5.11
C TRP A 40 -0.30 -3.79 -5.29
N GLY A 41 0.17 -3.24 -4.17
CA GLY A 41 0.99 -2.05 -4.12
C GLY A 41 2.10 -2.13 -3.08
N ILE A 42 3.01 -1.17 -3.19
CA ILE A 42 4.20 -1.01 -2.39
C ILE A 42 4.10 0.30 -1.62
N TRP A 43 4.54 0.25 -0.37
CA TRP A 43 4.70 1.43 0.46
C TRP A 43 6.03 1.41 1.20
N ARG A 44 6.44 2.56 1.71
CA ARG A 44 7.61 2.71 2.57
C ARG A 44 7.32 3.70 3.68
N ILE A 45 8.19 3.72 4.69
CA ILE A 45 8.18 4.79 5.69
C ILE A 45 8.96 6.00 5.19
N ASP A 46 8.49 7.18 5.55
CA ASP A 46 9.28 8.40 5.55
C ASP A 46 9.56 8.77 7.02
N ALA A 47 10.81 8.58 7.44
CA ALA A 47 11.20 8.74 8.83
C ALA A 47 11.42 10.23 9.14
N ALA A 48 10.85 10.69 10.25
CA ALA A 48 11.14 12.02 10.79
C ALA A 48 12.61 12.13 11.21
N ALA A 49 13.07 13.36 11.49
CA ALA A 49 14.45 13.62 11.88
C ALA A 49 14.90 12.83 13.12
N ASN A 50 13.97 12.48 14.03
CA ASN A 50 14.25 11.68 15.23
C ASN A 50 14.43 10.17 14.94
N ARG A 51 14.26 9.74 13.68
CA ARG A 51 14.39 8.35 13.19
C ARG A 51 13.45 7.32 13.83
N ASN A 52 12.57 7.76 14.72
CA ASN A 52 11.62 6.91 15.42
C ASN A 52 10.22 7.14 14.86
N ASP A 53 9.84 8.39 14.65
CA ASP A 53 8.54 8.72 14.11
C ASP A 53 8.55 8.66 12.59
N PHE A 54 7.40 8.35 12.01
CA PHE A 54 7.31 8.14 10.59
C PHE A 54 5.94 8.48 10.01
N ASN A 55 5.96 8.85 8.73
CA ASN A 55 4.80 8.87 7.83
C ASN A 55 4.86 7.68 6.87
N VAL A 56 3.78 7.48 6.12
CA VAL A 56 3.70 6.47 5.07
C VAL A 56 3.81 7.14 3.71
N VAL A 57 4.60 6.53 2.83
CA VAL A 57 4.69 6.91 1.42
C VAL A 57 4.25 5.74 0.56
N ILE A 58 3.19 5.94 -0.22
CA ILE A 58 2.73 5.01 -1.24
C ILE A 58 3.61 5.18 -2.48
N VAL A 59 4.37 4.13 -2.79
CA VAL A 59 5.40 4.14 -3.84
C VAL A 59 4.77 3.81 -5.19
N ALA A 60 4.02 2.70 -5.24
CA ALA A 60 3.46 2.20 -6.48
C ALA A 60 2.29 1.24 -6.23
N PHE A 61 1.38 1.14 -7.19
CA PHE A 61 0.22 0.26 -7.14
C PHE A 61 -0.12 -0.30 -8.54
N GLY A 62 -0.71 -1.49 -8.57
CA GLY A 62 -1.38 -2.04 -9.74
C GLY A 62 -0.86 -3.41 -10.19
N TRP A 63 -0.11 -4.14 -9.37
CA TRP A 63 0.34 -5.48 -9.76
C TRP A 63 -0.71 -6.55 -9.46
N PHE A 64 -0.82 -7.56 -10.31
CA PHE A 64 -1.85 -8.61 -10.16
C PHE A 64 -1.57 -9.62 -9.04
N ASN A 65 -0.35 -9.66 -8.50
CA ASN A 65 0.01 -10.58 -7.42
C ASN A 65 1.25 -10.09 -6.63
N GLU A 66 1.53 -10.76 -5.52
CA GLU A 66 2.68 -10.48 -4.66
C GLU A 66 4.04 -10.74 -5.36
N TYR A 67 4.15 -11.73 -6.24
CA TYR A 67 5.41 -12.03 -6.93
C TYR A 67 5.87 -10.86 -7.81
N ALA A 68 4.92 -10.17 -8.46
CA ALA A 68 5.19 -8.99 -9.25
C ALA A 68 5.58 -7.76 -8.40
N VAL A 69 5.18 -7.72 -7.12
CA VAL A 69 5.67 -6.73 -6.16
C VAL A 69 7.14 -6.98 -5.79
N GLY A 70 7.55 -8.24 -5.65
CA GLY A 70 8.95 -8.59 -5.37
C GLY A 70 9.90 -8.35 -6.54
N ASN A 71 9.38 -8.23 -7.78
CA ASN A 71 10.13 -7.85 -8.98
C ASN A 71 9.33 -6.83 -9.82
N PRO A 72 9.28 -5.56 -9.37
CA PRO A 72 8.35 -4.57 -9.90
C PRO A 72 8.78 -4.10 -11.30
N LYS A 73 8.19 -4.69 -12.33
CA LYS A 73 8.29 -4.18 -13.70
C LYS A 73 7.20 -3.13 -13.93
N PRO A 74 7.54 -1.90 -14.39
CA PRO A 74 6.52 -0.87 -14.63
C PRO A 74 5.45 -1.29 -15.63
N THR A 75 5.81 -2.09 -16.63
CA THR A 75 4.91 -2.53 -17.73
C THR A 75 3.84 -3.52 -17.30
N THR A 76 3.99 -4.18 -16.14
CA THR A 76 3.02 -5.17 -15.65
C THR A 76 1.97 -4.57 -14.72
N ARG A 77 2.03 -3.26 -14.47
CA ARG A 77 1.08 -2.54 -13.64
C ARG A 77 -0.20 -2.24 -14.41
N LEU A 78 -1.32 -2.45 -13.74
CA LEU A 78 -2.64 -2.00 -14.15
C LEU A 78 -2.65 -0.50 -14.39
N ARG A 79 -3.35 -0.12 -15.45
CA ARG A 79 -3.69 1.26 -15.74
C ARG A 79 -5.09 1.54 -15.22
N LEU A 80 -5.25 2.61 -14.45
CA LEU A 80 -6.51 3.01 -13.84
C LEU A 80 -7.06 4.26 -14.50
N SER A 81 -8.38 4.34 -14.62
CA SER A 81 -9.09 5.59 -14.90
C SER A 81 -8.98 6.54 -13.70
N ALA A 82 -9.32 7.82 -13.91
CA ALA A 82 -9.33 8.80 -12.82
C ALA A 82 -10.27 8.41 -11.67
N SER A 83 -11.43 7.81 -11.97
CA SER A 83 -12.37 7.33 -10.94
C SER A 83 -11.79 6.17 -10.14
N GLU A 84 -11.27 5.15 -10.81
CA GLU A 84 -10.67 3.99 -10.15
C GLU A 84 -9.46 4.40 -9.30
N ALA A 85 -8.66 5.35 -9.80
CA ALA A 85 -7.55 5.93 -9.06
C ALA A 85 -8.01 6.64 -7.76
N ALA A 86 -9.11 7.38 -7.82
CA ALA A 86 -9.70 8.04 -6.66
C ALA A 86 -10.25 7.04 -5.63
N ASP A 87 -10.90 5.97 -6.10
CA ASP A 87 -11.42 4.90 -5.24
C ASP A 87 -10.28 4.16 -4.53
N VAL A 88 -9.24 3.77 -5.29
CA VAL A 88 -8.04 3.13 -4.74
C VAL A 88 -7.36 4.04 -3.72
N ARG A 89 -7.21 5.34 -4.02
CA ARG A 89 -6.63 6.31 -3.07
C ARG A 89 -7.44 6.38 -1.78
N THR A 90 -8.78 6.36 -1.89
CA THR A 90 -9.69 6.39 -0.74
C THR A 90 -9.51 5.14 0.12
N LEU A 91 -9.48 3.96 -0.50
CA LEU A 91 -9.27 2.69 0.19
C LEU A 91 -7.91 2.60 0.89
N ILE A 92 -6.82 3.00 0.21
CA ILE A 92 -5.47 3.04 0.80
C ILE A 92 -5.44 4.01 1.99
N THR A 93 -6.03 5.20 1.84
CA THR A 93 -6.07 6.19 2.92
C THR A 93 -6.84 5.65 4.13
N ALA A 94 -7.98 5.00 3.90
CA ALA A 94 -8.77 4.37 4.96
C ALA A 94 -7.99 3.24 5.64
N LEU A 95 -7.31 2.40 4.86
CA LEU A 95 -6.50 1.29 5.35
C LEU A 95 -5.41 1.76 6.32
N PHE A 96 -4.61 2.74 5.92
CA PHE A 96 -3.53 3.25 6.76
C PHE A 96 -4.01 4.12 7.93
N ARG A 97 -5.25 4.63 7.89
CA ARG A 97 -5.87 5.31 9.02
C ARG A 97 -6.49 4.34 10.04
N ASP A 98 -6.85 3.13 9.62
CA ASP A 98 -7.45 2.13 10.48
C ASP A 98 -6.44 1.56 11.50
N ALA A 99 -6.72 1.74 12.78
CA ALA A 99 -5.85 1.28 13.85
C ALA A 99 -5.83 -0.26 13.98
N GLY A 100 -6.89 -0.95 13.57
CA GLY A 100 -7.00 -2.40 13.61
C GLY A 100 -6.12 -3.08 12.57
N ALA A 101 -6.10 -2.55 11.34
CA ALA A 101 -5.26 -2.98 10.24
C ALA A 101 -3.78 -2.70 10.53
N ARG A 102 -3.44 -1.51 11.04
CA ARG A 102 -2.04 -1.18 11.39
C ARG A 102 -1.42 -2.15 12.40
N LYS A 103 -2.21 -2.68 13.35
CA LYS A 103 -1.71 -3.58 14.40
C LYS A 103 -1.18 -4.93 13.91
N THR A 104 -1.26 -5.24 12.61
CA THR A 104 -0.81 -6.53 12.07
C THR A 104 0.55 -6.46 11.36
N VAL A 105 1.13 -5.26 11.13
CA VAL A 105 2.31 -5.11 10.25
C VAL A 105 3.36 -4.16 10.85
N PHE A 106 4.64 -4.52 10.71
CA PHE A 106 5.77 -3.63 11.02
C PHE A 106 5.82 -2.45 10.02
N PRO A 107 6.14 -1.21 10.43
CA PRO A 107 6.64 -0.78 11.74
C PRO A 107 5.56 -0.36 12.75
N PHE A 108 4.27 -0.44 12.41
CA PHE A 108 3.20 0.00 13.30
C PHE A 108 3.09 -0.82 14.60
N THR A 109 3.64 -2.03 14.62
CA THR A 109 3.71 -2.88 15.81
C THR A 109 4.95 -2.61 16.69
N SER A 110 5.88 -1.78 16.22
CA SER A 110 7.08 -1.42 16.98
C SER A 110 6.75 -0.46 18.12
N SER A 111 7.29 -0.72 19.32
CA SER A 111 7.22 0.22 20.45
C SER A 111 8.20 1.38 20.35
N LYS A 112 9.12 1.36 19.38
CA LYS A 112 10.21 2.33 19.24
C LYS A 112 9.86 3.54 18.36
N GLY A 113 8.72 3.50 17.66
CA GLY A 113 8.38 4.52 16.68
C GLY A 113 6.89 4.82 16.61
N THR A 114 6.56 6.09 16.33
CA THR A 114 5.16 6.55 16.27
C THR A 114 4.77 6.85 14.83
N PHE A 115 3.64 6.31 14.39
CA PHE A 115 3.02 6.76 13.14
C PHE A 115 2.37 8.12 13.34
N LEU A 116 2.84 9.13 12.61
CA LEU A 116 2.38 10.52 12.72
C LEU A 116 1.07 10.80 11.97
N GLY A 117 0.57 9.84 11.19
CA GLY A 117 -0.69 9.95 10.46
C GLY A 117 -0.59 10.50 9.04
N GLY A 118 0.59 10.95 8.60
CA GLY A 118 0.83 11.40 7.24
C GLY A 118 0.83 10.24 6.24
N ILE A 119 0.10 10.40 5.15
CA ILE A 119 0.02 9.42 4.05
C ILE A 119 0.25 10.20 2.76
N GLU A 120 1.40 9.97 2.14
CA GLU A 120 1.82 10.61 0.90
C GLU A 120 1.76 9.63 -0.27
N PHE A 121 1.49 10.16 -1.46
CA PHE A 121 1.43 9.37 -2.69
C PHE A 121 2.46 9.93 -3.67
N GLN A 122 3.43 9.11 -4.09
CA GLN A 122 4.42 9.55 -5.09
C GLN A 122 3.73 9.88 -6.41
N SER A 123 4.24 10.84 -7.20
CA SER A 123 3.58 11.28 -8.44
C SER A 123 3.31 10.15 -9.46
N SER A 124 4.11 9.07 -9.45
CA SER A 124 3.99 7.89 -10.33
C SER A 124 3.41 6.65 -9.64
N TRP A 125 2.73 6.85 -8.50
CA TRP A 125 2.19 5.76 -7.67
C TRP A 125 1.11 4.94 -8.38
N ILE A 126 0.50 5.45 -9.45
CA ILE A 126 -0.40 4.75 -10.38
C ILE A 126 0.00 5.02 -11.83
N LEU A 127 -0.42 4.14 -12.73
CA LEU A 127 -0.40 4.42 -14.16
C LEU A 127 -1.82 4.81 -14.61
N ALA A 128 -1.94 5.92 -15.33
CA ALA A 128 -3.22 6.33 -15.90
C ALA A 128 -3.54 5.50 -17.15
N LYS A 129 -4.84 5.23 -17.36
CA LYS A 129 -5.33 4.82 -18.69
C LYS A 129 -5.06 5.97 -19.68
N PRO A 130 -4.69 5.65 -20.93
CA PRO A 130 -4.59 6.65 -21.99
C PRO A 130 -5.94 7.31 -22.24
#